data_AF-W3XK54-F1
#
_entry.id   AF-W3XK54-F1
#
_cell.length_a   1.000
_cell.length_b   1.000
_cell.length_c   1.000
_cell.angle_alpha   90.00
_cell.angle_beta   90.00
_cell.angle_gamma   90.00
#
_symmetry.space_group_name_H-M   'P 1'
#
loop_
_entity.id
_entity.type
_entity.pdbx_description
1 polymer ?
#
loop_
_entity_poly.entity_id
_entity_poly.type
_entity_poly.pdbx_seq_one_letter_code
_entity_poly.pdbx_strand_id
1 'polypeptide(L)'
;MALNGQNGQNGQNGHGKSADGRKRVLVVGAGAAGMSTAYHLSQHPEKFDVTLIDAVDYCGGQAFSIPIDKERHGASWCNQGVQGGSYIFHHTTTMFARQGYHADPVNLHVSFGKDETFWSNVFPTKLLVKHQKEVKRLYRLLKIMRWFELFFALMPLRLVFKLFMFSEDFINTIALPMTALFLGTGNATPEVPAIMFERLCTSPTYGMWYPPDKNTIVHNQPPMIVFPNFSEFYGTWKKDLISRGVTVRLSTELTEIVQRNKRGVIVRLKPRTPVEDGHNPTGGDLDAPSGEEVYDEIVLCCLADTAKKVLGRTANWKEKRVLGSARFSDDITITHNDADYMKKHYENFYREDLAVSKANGVDQTSRLNFGVNSFRPMYYIKMYSEDKSKLEMCFDTTNYQSQFPENVPFEQHVFQTIYLNKDRDRALWTDSEIREDKIIRRDWWHQLCHGWTHYLFVIPWMMFLQAKNHTRFAASWTLVNAHEVAVMSGIAAAVDLGAEYPEDLEHDKFAFLCFRLYYLLAYGKWYRRRFTKKNKSQTPESQKAKDGASWATGLYGSVYEGPGVSKQERQTWREEMKKGTSTQNLAEGNAPGRSQP
;
A
#
# COMPACT_ATOMS: atom_id res chain seq x y z
N MET A 1 -36.43 -57.53 16.83
CA MET A 1 -36.97 -57.45 15.46
C MET A 1 -36.03 -56.53 14.66
N ALA A 2 -34.98 -57.10 14.09
CA ALA A 2 -34.83 -57.40 12.64
C ALA A 2 -34.79 -56.10 11.81
N LEU A 3 -33.62 -55.50 11.57
CA LEU A 3 -32.67 -55.74 10.44
C LEU A 3 -33.28 -55.53 9.04
N ASN A 4 -32.82 -54.48 8.36
CA ASN A 4 -32.37 -54.39 6.97
C ASN A 4 -32.03 -52.91 6.70
N GLY A 5 -30.83 -52.46 6.32
CA GLY A 5 -29.76 -53.09 5.55
C GLY A 5 -29.91 -52.74 4.07
N GLN A 6 -28.87 -52.08 3.51
CA GLN A 6 -28.61 -51.77 2.08
C GLN A 6 -29.17 -50.44 1.54
N ASN A 7 -28.45 -49.61 0.78
CA ASN A 7 -27.16 -49.77 0.11
C ASN A 7 -26.52 -48.39 -0.12
N GLY A 8 -25.21 -48.32 0.06
CA GLY A 8 -24.41 -47.28 -0.56
C GLY A 8 -24.48 -47.42 -2.08
N GLN A 9 -24.67 -46.30 -2.78
CA GLN A 9 -24.40 -46.21 -4.20
C GLN A 9 -23.66 -44.91 -4.53
N ASN A 10 -22.42 -45.13 -4.95
CA ASN A 10 -21.71 -44.42 -5.99
C ASN A 10 -21.37 -42.95 -5.73
N GLY A 11 -20.24 -42.77 -5.04
CA GLY A 11 -19.27 -41.76 -5.44
C GLY A 11 -18.89 -41.95 -6.90
N GLN A 12 -19.61 -41.28 -7.80
CA GLN A 12 -19.20 -41.14 -9.18
C GLN A 12 -18.08 -40.09 -9.24
N ASN A 13 -16.93 -40.58 -9.72
CA ASN A 13 -15.80 -39.82 -10.20
C ASN A 13 -16.25 -38.75 -11.21
N GLY A 14 -16.52 -37.54 -10.72
CA GLY A 14 -16.67 -36.34 -11.54
C GLY A 14 -15.32 -35.66 -11.75
N HIS A 15 -14.48 -36.19 -12.64
CA HIS A 15 -13.47 -35.37 -13.28
C HIS A 15 -14.20 -34.33 -14.14
N GLY A 16 -14.30 -33.10 -13.67
CA GLY A 16 -15.18 -32.13 -14.32
C GLY A 16 -14.67 -30.71 -14.23
N LYS A 17 -14.34 -30.17 -15.41
CA LYS A 17 -14.74 -28.80 -15.76
C LYS A 17 -16.16 -28.56 -15.23
N SER A 18 -16.55 -27.31 -14.96
CA SER A 18 -17.97 -27.03 -14.68
C SER A 18 -18.86 -27.66 -15.76
N ALA A 19 -20.12 -27.95 -15.45
CA ALA A 19 -21.03 -28.62 -16.39
C ALA A 19 -21.13 -27.91 -17.77
N ASP A 20 -20.74 -26.64 -17.84
CA ASP A 20 -20.67 -25.78 -19.03
C ASP A 20 -19.26 -25.65 -19.66
N GLY A 21 -18.24 -26.32 -19.14
CA GLY A 21 -16.87 -26.36 -19.68
C GLY A 21 -15.93 -25.25 -19.20
N ARG A 22 -16.40 -24.34 -18.34
CA ARG A 22 -15.58 -23.28 -17.72
C ARG A 22 -14.62 -23.85 -16.67
N LYS A 23 -13.55 -23.10 -16.42
CA LYS A 23 -12.58 -23.40 -15.39
C LYS A 23 -13.03 -22.80 -14.06
N ARG A 24 -13.19 -23.62 -13.04
CA ARG A 24 -13.56 -23.19 -11.68
C ARG A 24 -12.35 -22.65 -10.94
N VAL A 25 -12.35 -21.37 -10.62
CA VAL A 25 -11.23 -20.68 -9.98
C VAL A 25 -11.65 -20.15 -8.61
N LEU A 26 -10.93 -20.58 -7.57
CA LEU A 26 -11.05 -20.01 -6.23
C LEU A 26 -10.01 -18.89 -6.05
N VAL A 27 -10.48 -17.69 -5.71
CA VAL A 27 -9.66 -16.54 -5.32
C VAL A 27 -9.81 -16.34 -3.81
N VAL A 28 -8.69 -16.35 -3.08
CA VAL A 28 -8.67 -16.33 -1.61
C VAL A 28 -8.10 -15.02 -1.10
N GLY A 29 -8.95 -14.20 -0.48
CA GLY A 29 -8.67 -12.85 -0.03
C GLY A 29 -9.29 -11.83 -0.98
N ALA A 30 -10.20 -10.99 -0.48
CA ALA A 30 -10.89 -9.91 -1.18
C ALA A 30 -10.21 -8.54 -0.95
N GLY A 31 -8.90 -8.52 -0.72
CA GLY A 31 -8.07 -7.31 -0.84
C GLY A 31 -7.79 -6.93 -2.29
N ALA A 32 -7.03 -5.85 -2.52
CA ALA A 32 -6.72 -5.30 -3.85
C ALA A 32 -6.31 -6.36 -4.91
N ALA A 33 -5.46 -7.32 -4.53
CA ALA A 33 -5.00 -8.37 -5.45
C ALA A 33 -6.10 -9.37 -5.83
N GLY A 34 -6.94 -9.78 -4.88
CA GLY A 34 -8.04 -10.71 -5.15
C GLY A 34 -9.18 -10.06 -5.91
N MET A 35 -9.54 -8.82 -5.54
CA MET A 35 -10.51 -8.02 -6.29
C MET A 35 -10.06 -7.83 -7.73
N SER A 36 -8.77 -7.51 -7.96
CA SER A 36 -8.20 -7.40 -9.30
C SER A 36 -8.22 -8.74 -10.05
N THR A 37 -7.80 -9.84 -9.41
CA THR A 37 -7.83 -11.18 -10.01
C THR A 37 -9.25 -11.55 -10.47
N ALA A 38 -10.23 -11.45 -9.57
CA ALA A 38 -11.62 -11.79 -9.84
C ALA A 38 -12.20 -10.90 -10.96
N TYR A 39 -11.91 -9.60 -10.93
CA TYR A 39 -12.36 -8.65 -11.95
C TYR A 39 -11.87 -9.05 -13.35
N HIS A 40 -10.59 -9.34 -13.50
CA HIS A 40 -10.02 -9.67 -14.81
C HIS A 40 -10.43 -11.06 -15.31
N LEU A 41 -10.64 -12.04 -14.43
CA LEU A 41 -11.23 -13.33 -14.80
C LEU A 41 -12.70 -13.16 -15.24
N SER A 42 -13.47 -12.33 -14.54
CA SER A 42 -14.90 -12.09 -14.83
C SER A 42 -15.15 -11.37 -16.17
N GLN A 43 -14.13 -10.78 -16.79
CA GLN A 43 -14.21 -10.25 -18.17
C GLN A 43 -14.28 -11.37 -19.23
N HIS A 44 -14.08 -12.63 -18.82
CA HIS A 44 -14.15 -13.80 -19.68
C HIS A 44 -15.13 -14.85 -19.09
N PRO A 45 -16.43 -14.50 -18.96
CA PRO A 45 -17.42 -15.36 -18.33
C PRO A 45 -17.61 -16.69 -19.08
N GLU A 46 -17.19 -16.77 -20.35
CA GLU A 46 -17.18 -17.98 -21.16
C GLU A 46 -16.04 -18.95 -20.81
N LYS A 47 -15.02 -18.49 -20.07
CA LYS A 47 -13.83 -19.30 -19.71
C LYS A 47 -13.78 -19.65 -18.25
N PHE A 48 -14.31 -18.80 -17.37
CA PHE A 48 -14.10 -18.92 -15.93
C PHE A 48 -15.41 -18.90 -15.15
N ASP A 49 -15.43 -19.75 -14.12
CA ASP A 49 -16.39 -19.71 -13.03
C ASP A 49 -15.63 -19.32 -11.77
N VAL A 50 -15.87 -18.12 -11.25
CA VAL A 50 -15.02 -17.49 -10.23
C VAL A 50 -15.74 -17.44 -8.90
N THR A 51 -15.09 -17.99 -7.88
CA THR A 51 -15.48 -17.79 -6.48
C THR A 51 -14.43 -16.97 -5.77
N LEU A 52 -14.82 -15.83 -5.20
CA LEU A 52 -13.98 -14.98 -4.35
C LEU A 52 -14.41 -15.18 -2.90
N ILE A 53 -13.46 -15.49 -2.02
CA ILE A 53 -13.71 -15.60 -0.58
C ILE A 53 -12.84 -14.66 0.24
N ASP A 54 -13.32 -14.25 1.41
CA ASP A 54 -12.50 -13.60 2.43
C ASP A 54 -12.93 -14.07 3.83
N ALA A 55 -12.00 -14.15 4.77
CA ALA A 55 -12.26 -14.48 6.16
C ALA A 55 -12.95 -13.33 6.92
N VAL A 56 -12.76 -12.08 6.50
CA VAL A 56 -13.46 -10.90 7.04
C VAL A 56 -14.76 -10.63 6.28
N ASP A 57 -15.63 -9.77 6.85
CA ASP A 57 -16.96 -9.49 6.29
C ASP A 57 -17.01 -8.28 5.32
N TYR A 58 -15.85 -7.81 4.86
CA TYR A 58 -15.75 -6.70 3.90
C TYR A 58 -14.70 -6.97 2.82
N CYS A 59 -14.71 -6.15 1.76
CA CYS A 59 -13.69 -6.17 0.71
C CYS A 59 -12.71 -5.00 0.90
N GLY A 60 -11.46 -5.20 0.53
CA GLY A 60 -10.40 -4.19 0.61
C GLY A 60 -9.21 -4.61 1.47
N GLY A 61 -9.40 -5.53 2.41
CA GLY A 61 -8.35 -6.01 3.30
C GLY A 61 -7.78 -4.86 4.13
N GLN A 62 -6.50 -4.53 3.93
CA GLN A 62 -5.86 -3.42 4.64
C GLN A 62 -6.26 -2.01 4.15
N ALA A 63 -7.13 -1.92 3.14
CA ALA A 63 -7.62 -0.66 2.59
C ALA A 63 -9.13 -0.55 2.84
N PHE A 64 -9.51 0.23 3.85
CA PHE A 64 -10.91 0.48 4.22
C PHE A 64 -11.08 1.89 4.80
N SER A 65 -12.32 2.31 5.01
CA SER A 65 -12.67 3.59 5.62
C SER A 65 -13.52 3.39 6.86
N ILE A 66 -13.34 4.27 7.86
CA ILE A 66 -14.10 4.27 9.10
C ILE A 66 -14.98 5.52 9.19
N PRO A 67 -16.13 5.46 9.87
CA PRO A 67 -16.93 6.64 10.13
C PRO A 67 -16.26 7.53 11.18
N ILE A 68 -16.40 8.86 11.03
CA ILE A 68 -15.97 9.86 12.00
C ILE A 68 -17.06 10.95 12.16
N ASP A 69 -16.99 11.72 13.24
CA ASP A 69 -17.93 12.82 13.50
C ASP A 69 -17.71 13.97 12.49
N LYS A 70 -18.65 14.08 11.54
CA LYS A 70 -18.63 15.09 10.49
C LYS A 70 -18.69 16.52 11.02
N GLU A 71 -19.52 16.79 12.02
CA GLU A 71 -19.69 18.16 12.54
C GLU A 71 -18.45 18.61 13.30
N ARG A 72 -17.76 17.66 13.95
CA ARG A 72 -16.51 17.94 14.65
C ARG A 72 -15.29 18.03 13.72
N HIS A 73 -15.20 17.17 12.71
CA HIS A 73 -13.98 16.98 11.92
C HIS A 73 -14.07 17.54 10.48
N GLY A 74 -15.27 17.87 10.04
CA GLY A 74 -15.56 18.41 8.71
C GLY A 74 -15.75 17.37 7.61
N ALA A 75 -15.57 16.08 7.91
CA ALA A 75 -15.82 14.96 7.02
C ALA A 75 -16.40 13.78 7.81
N SER A 76 -17.23 12.95 7.17
CA SER A 76 -17.91 11.82 7.84
C SER A 76 -17.12 10.50 7.81
N TRP A 77 -15.96 10.47 7.17
CA TRP A 77 -15.14 9.26 7.05
C TRP A 77 -13.65 9.55 6.98
N CYS A 78 -12.81 8.57 7.31
CA CYS A 78 -11.38 8.57 7.00
C CYS A 78 -10.87 7.18 6.61
N ASN A 79 -9.90 7.12 5.69
CA ASN A 79 -9.25 5.88 5.28
C ASN A 79 -8.30 5.37 6.35
N GLN A 80 -8.30 4.05 6.59
CA GLN A 80 -7.36 3.30 7.42
C GLN A 80 -6.39 2.48 6.57
N GLY A 81 -5.16 2.35 7.06
CA GLY A 81 -4.10 1.59 6.41
C GLY A 81 -3.59 2.28 5.14
N VAL A 82 -4.11 1.88 3.99
CA VAL A 82 -3.76 2.51 2.70
C VAL A 82 -4.50 3.85 2.57
N GLN A 83 -3.79 4.91 2.18
CA GLN A 83 -4.37 6.25 2.10
C GLN A 83 -4.07 6.97 0.77
N GLY A 84 -2.93 6.69 0.14
CA GLY A 84 -2.55 7.30 -1.13
C GLY A 84 -1.33 6.63 -1.76
N GLY A 85 -0.83 7.24 -2.83
CA GLY A 85 0.29 6.73 -3.61
C GLY A 85 0.90 7.77 -4.53
N SER A 86 1.77 7.33 -5.42
CA SER A 86 2.38 8.16 -6.46
C SER A 86 1.62 8.04 -7.77
N TYR A 87 1.81 9.02 -8.66
CA TYR A 87 1.28 9.01 -10.02
C TYR A 87 1.71 7.80 -10.86
N ILE A 88 2.74 7.06 -10.45
CA ILE A 88 3.14 5.80 -11.08
C ILE A 88 2.14 4.64 -10.87
N PHE A 89 1.06 4.84 -10.10
CA PHE A 89 0.07 3.79 -9.77
C PHE A 89 -1.03 3.64 -10.85
N HIS A 90 -0.60 3.46 -12.11
CA HIS A 90 -1.50 3.48 -13.27
C HIS A 90 -2.57 2.36 -13.22
N HIS A 91 -2.23 1.18 -12.71
CA HIS A 91 -3.20 0.08 -12.61
C HIS A 91 -4.25 0.35 -11.55
N THR A 92 -3.82 0.89 -10.39
CA THR A 92 -4.71 1.26 -9.28
C THR A 92 -5.67 2.37 -9.68
N THR A 93 -5.16 3.48 -10.23
CA THR A 93 -6.00 4.62 -10.61
C THR A 93 -6.97 4.26 -11.73
N THR A 94 -6.55 3.43 -12.69
CA THR A 94 -7.47 2.90 -13.72
C THR A 94 -8.58 2.05 -13.11
N MET A 95 -8.31 1.31 -12.03
CA MET A 95 -9.37 0.59 -11.30
C MET A 95 -10.31 1.54 -10.55
N PHE A 96 -9.83 2.65 -9.98
CA PHE A 96 -10.73 3.68 -9.44
C PHE A 96 -11.69 4.19 -10.51
N ALA A 97 -11.15 4.57 -11.68
CA ALA A 97 -11.96 5.07 -12.79
C ALA A 97 -13.03 4.06 -13.25
N ARG A 98 -12.66 2.78 -13.37
CA ARG A 98 -13.59 1.70 -13.76
C ARG A 98 -14.74 1.49 -12.78
N GLN A 99 -14.56 1.87 -11.52
CA GLN A 99 -15.59 1.79 -10.47
C GLN A 99 -16.28 3.15 -10.22
N GLY A 100 -15.94 4.20 -10.97
CA GLY A 100 -16.56 5.53 -10.85
C GLY A 100 -15.94 6.43 -9.78
N TYR A 101 -14.70 6.17 -9.36
CA TYR A 101 -13.97 6.95 -8.37
C TYR A 101 -12.71 7.57 -8.97
N HIS A 102 -12.16 8.57 -8.28
CA HIS A 102 -10.88 9.18 -8.60
C HIS A 102 -10.03 9.37 -7.34
N ALA A 103 -8.72 9.44 -7.53
CA ALA A 103 -7.79 9.94 -6.52
C ALA A 103 -7.59 11.45 -6.71
N ASP A 104 -7.18 12.16 -5.64
CA ASP A 104 -6.95 13.60 -5.67
C ASP A 104 -5.47 13.95 -5.52
N PRO A 105 -4.95 14.98 -6.22
CA PRO A 105 -3.58 15.44 -6.03
C PRO A 105 -3.35 15.99 -4.63
N VAL A 106 -2.12 15.85 -4.13
CA VAL A 106 -1.62 16.52 -2.92
C VAL A 106 -0.11 16.69 -2.99
N ASN A 107 0.40 17.80 -2.44
CA ASN A 107 1.84 18.04 -2.29
C ASN A 107 2.28 17.79 -0.84
N LEU A 108 3.21 16.85 -0.66
CA LEU A 108 3.48 16.32 0.66
C LEU A 108 4.40 17.23 1.51
N HIS A 109 3.93 17.54 2.72
CA HIS A 109 4.71 18.15 3.80
C HIS A 109 4.99 17.14 4.91
N VAL A 110 6.24 17.07 5.36
CA VAL A 110 6.67 16.11 6.38
C VAL A 110 7.39 16.82 7.53
N SER A 111 7.12 16.36 8.74
CA SER A 111 7.76 16.79 9.98
C SER A 111 8.55 15.62 10.58
N PHE A 112 9.86 15.79 10.74
CA PHE A 112 10.74 14.77 11.30
C PHE A 112 11.32 15.23 12.61
N GLY A 113 11.30 14.36 13.62
CA GLY A 113 11.83 14.64 14.94
C GLY A 113 11.04 15.70 15.70
N LYS A 114 11.57 16.06 16.87
CA LYS A 114 11.02 17.09 17.77
C LYS A 114 12.14 17.97 18.31
N ASP A 115 11.84 19.24 18.58
CA ASP A 115 12.76 20.20 19.19
C ASP A 115 14.13 20.24 18.47
N GLU A 116 15.24 19.95 19.16
CA GLU A 116 16.59 19.97 18.58
C GLU A 116 16.82 18.91 17.48
N THR A 117 15.93 17.92 17.37
CA THR A 117 15.95 16.91 16.30
C THR A 117 14.98 17.22 15.16
N PHE A 118 14.29 18.36 15.21
CA PHE A 118 13.32 18.74 14.20
C PHE A 118 13.97 19.09 12.85
N TRP A 119 13.42 18.55 11.77
CA TRP A 119 13.64 19.02 10.41
C TRP A 119 12.44 18.73 9.50
N SER A 120 12.38 19.39 8.35
CA SER A 120 11.30 19.25 7.37
C SER A 120 11.82 19.36 5.94
N ASN A 121 11.05 18.88 4.96
CA ASN A 121 11.27 19.13 3.55
C ASN A 121 10.84 20.56 3.12
N VAL A 122 9.99 21.23 3.90
CA VAL A 122 9.44 22.55 3.53
C VAL A 122 10.47 23.65 3.71
N PHE A 123 11.16 23.68 4.86
CA PHE A 123 12.18 24.68 5.18
C PHE A 123 13.33 24.05 5.99
N PRO A 124 14.55 24.62 5.91
CA PRO A 124 15.67 24.08 6.65
C PRO A 124 15.66 24.48 8.12
N THR A 125 16.21 23.60 8.95
CA THR A 125 16.32 23.78 10.41
C THR A 125 17.76 23.71 10.90
N LYS A 126 17.96 24.05 12.18
CA LYS A 126 19.25 23.94 12.87
C LYS A 126 19.89 22.55 12.75
N LEU A 127 19.11 21.46 12.79
CA LEU A 127 19.63 20.10 12.66
C LEU A 127 20.35 19.87 11.31
N LEU A 128 19.76 20.34 10.21
CA LEU A 128 20.36 20.19 8.89
C LEU A 128 21.68 20.99 8.77
N VAL A 129 21.76 22.14 9.43
CA VAL A 129 22.99 22.95 9.50
C VAL A 129 24.07 22.25 10.34
N LYS A 130 23.69 21.68 11.51
CA LYS A 130 24.58 20.86 12.34
C LYS A 130 25.22 19.74 11.51
N HIS A 131 24.45 19.07 10.66
CA HIS A 131 24.92 17.97 9.81
C HIS A 131 25.33 18.36 8.39
N GLN A 132 25.55 19.65 8.07
CA GLN A 132 25.81 20.12 6.70
C GLN A 132 26.95 19.40 5.96
N LYS A 133 28.00 18.96 6.69
CA LYS A 133 29.12 18.18 6.12
C LYS A 133 28.66 16.79 5.68
N GLU A 134 27.80 16.17 6.48
CA GLU A 134 27.21 14.86 6.20
C GLU A 134 26.18 14.95 5.09
N VAL A 135 25.38 16.02 5.01
CA VAL A 135 24.49 16.30 3.86
C VAL A 135 25.27 16.34 2.54
N LYS A 136 26.38 17.09 2.49
CA LYS A 136 27.26 17.12 1.31
C LYS A 136 27.87 15.76 0.99
N ARG A 137 28.21 14.96 2.01
CA ARG A 137 28.72 13.60 1.83
C ARG A 137 27.63 12.67 1.30
N LEU A 138 26.40 12.76 1.81
CA LEU A 138 25.25 11.99 1.34
C LEU A 138 24.99 12.26 -0.14
N TYR A 139 24.99 13.54 -0.55
CA TYR A 139 24.85 13.92 -1.95
C TYR A 139 25.92 13.28 -2.86
N ARG A 140 27.16 13.14 -2.38
CA ARG A 140 28.23 12.42 -3.11
C ARG A 140 28.03 10.90 -3.07
N LEU A 141 27.65 10.33 -1.93
CA LEU A 141 27.36 8.91 -1.78
C LEU A 141 26.27 8.45 -2.75
N LEU A 142 25.18 9.22 -2.90
CA LEU A 142 24.11 8.90 -3.85
C LEU A 142 24.63 8.74 -5.28
N LYS A 143 25.60 9.58 -5.71
CA LYS A 143 26.27 9.44 -7.02
C LYS A 143 27.11 8.18 -7.12
N ILE A 144 27.85 7.84 -6.06
CA ILE A 144 28.65 6.62 -5.98
C ILE A 144 27.74 5.39 -6.06
N MET A 145 26.66 5.38 -5.28
CA MET A 145 25.68 4.29 -5.28
C MET A 145 25.04 4.11 -6.65
N ARG A 146 24.71 5.21 -7.34
CA ARG A 146 24.20 5.17 -8.71
C ARG A 146 25.21 4.57 -9.70
N TRP A 147 26.50 4.88 -9.55
CA TRP A 147 27.54 4.38 -10.46
C TRP A 147 27.89 2.91 -10.21
N PHE A 148 27.77 2.44 -8.97
CA PHE A 148 28.07 1.06 -8.55
C PHE A 148 26.80 0.31 -8.08
N GLU A 149 25.67 0.51 -8.76
CA GLU A 149 24.35 0.07 -8.27
C GLU A 149 24.27 -1.42 -7.93
N LEU A 150 24.93 -2.30 -8.70
CA LEU A 150 24.93 -3.74 -8.44
C LEU A 150 25.60 -4.11 -7.11
N PHE A 151 26.63 -3.35 -6.69
CA PHE A 151 27.32 -3.57 -5.43
C PHE A 151 26.43 -3.22 -4.24
N PHE A 152 25.67 -2.12 -4.35
CA PHE A 152 24.77 -1.64 -3.30
C PHE A 152 23.36 -2.26 -3.34
N ALA A 153 23.05 -3.05 -4.38
CA ALA A 153 21.71 -3.54 -4.68
C ALA A 153 21.04 -4.28 -3.52
N LEU A 154 21.80 -5.04 -2.73
CA LEU A 154 21.29 -5.85 -1.61
C LEU A 154 21.95 -5.52 -0.27
N MET A 155 22.84 -4.53 -0.21
CA MET A 155 23.48 -4.17 1.05
C MET A 155 22.47 -3.53 2.01
N PRO A 156 22.43 -3.92 3.29
CA PRO A 156 21.63 -3.24 4.29
C PRO A 156 21.97 -1.75 4.37
N LEU A 157 20.95 -0.90 4.41
CA LEU A 157 21.11 0.56 4.36
C LEU A 157 21.97 1.09 5.51
N ARG A 158 21.75 0.61 6.74
CA ARG A 158 22.55 1.03 7.91
C ARG A 158 24.03 0.67 7.75
N LEU A 159 24.32 -0.50 7.18
CA LEU A 159 25.70 -0.92 6.90
C LEU A 159 26.38 0.04 5.93
N VAL A 160 25.70 0.44 4.85
CA VAL A 160 26.26 1.41 3.88
C VAL A 160 26.57 2.74 4.57
N PHE A 161 25.67 3.29 5.37
CA PHE A 161 25.97 4.54 6.09
C PHE A 161 27.15 4.40 7.06
N LYS A 162 27.30 3.26 7.73
CA LYS A 162 28.46 2.99 8.58
C LYS A 162 29.77 2.91 7.81
N LEU A 163 29.80 2.22 6.67
CA LEU A 163 30.98 2.11 5.81
C LEU A 163 31.43 3.48 5.29
N PHE A 164 30.50 4.40 5.06
CA PHE A 164 30.80 5.78 4.62
C PHE A 164 30.95 6.78 5.79
N MET A 165 31.13 6.27 7.02
CA MET A 165 31.45 7.03 8.23
C MET A 165 30.41 8.11 8.60
N PHE A 166 29.12 7.83 8.40
CA PHE A 166 28.04 8.68 8.91
C PHE A 166 27.89 8.53 10.43
N SER A 167 27.61 9.65 11.10
CA SER A 167 27.40 9.68 12.55
C SER A 167 26.11 8.94 12.92
N GLU A 168 26.05 8.37 14.12
CA GLU A 168 24.81 7.76 14.63
C GLU A 168 23.67 8.78 14.68
N ASP A 169 23.97 10.03 15.05
CA ASP A 169 22.97 11.08 15.11
C ASP A 169 22.38 11.36 13.72
N PHE A 170 23.21 11.48 12.67
CA PHE A 170 22.71 11.65 11.30
C PHE A 170 21.92 10.43 10.79
N ILE A 171 22.42 9.22 11.06
CA ILE A 171 21.76 7.98 10.62
C ILE A 171 20.36 7.90 11.20
N ASN A 172 20.22 8.14 12.51
CA ASN A 172 18.98 7.90 13.24
C ASN A 172 18.00 9.08 13.19
N THR A 173 18.47 10.32 13.03
CA THR A 173 17.59 11.51 13.01
C THR A 173 17.20 11.97 11.61
N ILE A 174 17.97 11.59 10.58
CA ILE A 174 17.79 12.08 9.20
C ILE A 174 17.66 10.91 8.22
N ALA A 175 18.69 10.07 8.10
CA ALA A 175 18.80 9.15 6.96
C ALA A 175 17.78 8.00 7.00
N LEU A 176 17.65 7.33 8.16
CA LEU A 176 16.67 6.26 8.34
C LEU A 176 15.23 6.78 8.37
N PRO A 177 14.87 7.85 9.12
CA PRO A 177 13.52 8.42 9.08
C PRO A 177 13.04 8.76 7.66
N MET A 178 13.89 9.42 6.86
CA MET A 178 13.60 9.78 5.47
C MET A 178 13.26 8.56 4.58
N THR A 179 13.80 7.39 4.91
CA THR A 179 13.55 6.14 4.17
C THR A 179 12.32 5.39 4.69
N ALA A 180 12.13 5.38 6.01
CA ALA A 180 11.06 4.63 6.68
C ALA A 180 9.67 5.04 6.17
N LEU A 181 9.50 6.33 5.90
CA LEU A 181 8.23 6.96 5.53
C LEU A 181 7.52 6.33 4.34
N PHE A 182 8.24 6.16 3.23
CA PHE A 182 7.64 5.80 1.94
C PHE A 182 7.64 4.31 1.65
N LEU A 183 8.49 3.55 2.35
CA LEU A 183 8.54 2.10 2.19
C LEU A 183 7.64 1.37 3.19
N GLY A 184 7.03 2.08 4.15
CA GLY A 184 6.23 1.47 5.21
C GLY A 184 7.00 0.43 6.01
N THR A 185 8.33 0.60 6.10
CA THR A 185 9.24 -0.40 6.69
C THR A 185 9.43 -0.20 8.19
N GLY A 186 9.04 0.95 8.72
CA GLY A 186 9.11 1.27 10.14
C GLY A 186 10.47 0.94 10.75
N ASN A 187 10.50 0.19 11.85
CA ASN A 187 11.75 -0.16 12.50
C ASN A 187 12.54 -1.30 11.81
N ALA A 188 12.14 -1.72 10.60
CA ALA A 188 12.92 -2.61 9.73
C ALA A 188 13.75 -1.84 8.68
N THR A 189 13.62 -0.51 8.59
CA THR A 189 14.37 0.34 7.65
C THR A 189 15.90 0.13 7.66
N PRO A 190 16.59 -0.12 8.80
CA PRO A 190 18.03 -0.42 8.79
C PRO A 190 18.44 -1.56 7.86
N GLU A 191 17.56 -2.54 7.66
CA GLU A 191 17.78 -3.75 6.86
C GLU A 191 17.31 -3.61 5.40
N VAL A 192 16.70 -2.49 5.04
CA VAL A 192 16.26 -2.23 3.66
C VAL A 192 17.48 -2.18 2.73
N PRO A 193 17.39 -2.72 1.50
CA PRO A 193 18.46 -2.57 0.53
C PRO A 193 18.79 -1.11 0.24
N ALA A 194 20.07 -0.75 0.26
CA ALA A 194 20.51 0.62 0.08
C ALA A 194 20.09 1.22 -1.27
N ILE A 195 19.91 0.38 -2.30
CA ILE A 195 19.39 0.82 -3.60
C ILE A 195 17.98 1.42 -3.52
N MET A 196 17.13 0.97 -2.58
CA MET A 196 15.78 1.55 -2.43
C MET A 196 15.86 3.00 -1.96
N PHE A 197 16.70 3.27 -0.95
CA PHE A 197 16.98 4.61 -0.49
C PHE A 197 17.57 5.48 -1.61
N GLU A 198 18.54 4.95 -2.34
CA GLU A 198 19.14 5.65 -3.47
C GLU A 198 18.07 6.06 -4.48
N ARG A 199 17.21 5.13 -4.90
CA ARG A 199 16.15 5.40 -5.87
C ARG A 199 15.11 6.39 -5.36
N LEU A 200 14.78 6.39 -4.06
CA LEU A 200 13.93 7.41 -3.46
C LEU A 200 14.50 8.82 -3.64
N CYS A 201 15.82 8.98 -3.58
CA CYS A 201 16.47 10.29 -3.70
C CYS A 201 16.79 10.68 -5.14
N THR A 202 17.09 9.73 -6.03
CA THR A 202 17.70 10.03 -7.34
C THR A 202 16.85 9.63 -8.54
N SER A 203 15.72 8.94 -8.34
CA SER A 203 14.81 8.59 -9.44
C SER A 203 13.89 9.75 -9.81
N PRO A 204 13.94 10.29 -11.04
CA PRO A 204 13.04 11.36 -11.48
C PRO A 204 11.59 10.91 -11.72
N THR A 205 11.31 9.61 -11.68
CA THR A 205 9.98 9.06 -12.00
C THR A 205 9.16 8.69 -10.76
N TYR A 206 9.82 8.18 -9.72
CA TYR A 206 9.16 7.73 -8.47
C TYR A 206 9.95 8.11 -7.21
N GLY A 207 11.05 8.84 -7.36
CA GLY A 207 11.87 9.27 -6.24
C GLY A 207 11.16 10.39 -5.48
N MET A 208 10.63 10.06 -4.32
CA MET A 208 9.92 11.03 -3.49
C MET A 208 10.83 12.17 -3.02
N TRP A 209 12.13 11.93 -2.89
CA TRP A 209 13.12 12.94 -2.48
C TRP A 209 13.93 13.49 -3.66
N TYR A 210 13.42 13.31 -4.89
CA TYR A 210 14.08 13.79 -6.09
C TYR A 210 13.77 15.27 -6.39
N PRO A 211 14.78 16.08 -6.79
CA PRO A 211 16.20 15.76 -6.77
C PRO A 211 16.81 15.97 -5.37
N PRO A 212 17.90 15.26 -5.03
CA PRO A 212 18.54 15.44 -3.73
C PRO A 212 19.27 16.80 -3.69
N ASP A 213 19.28 17.43 -2.52
CA ASP A 213 19.88 18.74 -2.30
C ASP A 213 21.11 18.67 -1.38
N LYS A 214 22.24 19.19 -1.87
CA LYS A 214 23.48 19.30 -1.10
C LYS A 214 23.42 20.34 0.03
N ASN A 215 22.43 21.23 0.02
CA ASN A 215 22.28 22.29 1.02
C ASN A 215 21.41 21.84 2.20
N THR A 216 20.27 21.18 1.91
CA THR A 216 19.24 20.86 2.91
C THR A 216 18.72 19.40 2.85
N ILE A 217 19.37 18.52 2.09
CA ILE A 217 18.99 17.13 1.77
C ILE A 217 17.84 17.04 0.76
N VAL A 218 16.73 17.74 1.03
CA VAL A 218 15.55 17.81 0.16
C VAL A 218 14.93 19.20 0.24
N HIS A 219 14.33 19.64 -0.87
CA HIS A 219 13.65 20.94 -0.96
C HIS A 219 12.35 20.87 -1.75
N ASN A 220 11.92 19.67 -2.14
CA ASN A 220 10.70 19.44 -2.89
C ASN A 220 9.53 19.12 -1.95
N GLN A 221 8.32 19.38 -2.43
CA GLN A 221 7.07 18.88 -1.87
C GLN A 221 6.61 17.77 -2.82
N PRO A 222 6.85 16.49 -2.46
CA PRO A 222 6.66 15.40 -3.42
C PRO A 222 5.19 15.32 -3.86
N PRO A 223 4.89 15.31 -5.17
CA PRO A 223 3.52 15.18 -5.64
C PRO A 223 3.02 13.76 -5.42
N MET A 224 1.85 13.64 -4.79
CA MET A 224 1.17 12.39 -4.53
C MET A 224 -0.30 12.46 -4.95
N ILE A 225 -0.93 11.31 -4.93
CA ILE A 225 -2.38 11.17 -5.10
C ILE A 225 -2.98 10.49 -3.86
N VAL A 226 -4.16 10.94 -3.47
CA VAL A 226 -4.88 10.48 -2.27
C VAL A 226 -6.10 9.71 -2.70
N PHE A 227 -6.32 8.56 -2.09
CA PHE A 227 -7.29 7.60 -2.57
C PHE A 227 -8.72 7.93 -2.10
N PRO A 228 -9.74 7.51 -2.87
CA PRO A 228 -11.15 7.74 -2.53
C PRO A 228 -11.54 6.98 -1.26
N ASN A 229 -12.80 7.13 -0.84
CA ASN A 229 -13.40 6.31 0.21
C ASN A 229 -13.29 4.82 -0.16
N PHE A 230 -12.42 4.09 0.54
CA PHE A 230 -12.13 2.70 0.23
C PHE A 230 -13.28 1.76 0.53
N SER A 231 -14.02 1.99 1.63
CA SER A 231 -15.19 1.15 1.94
C SER A 231 -16.26 1.24 0.86
N GLU A 232 -16.51 2.45 0.33
CA GLU A 232 -17.42 2.63 -0.80
C GLU A 232 -16.85 2.07 -2.11
N PHE A 233 -15.58 2.35 -2.44
CA PHE A 233 -14.93 1.86 -3.65
C PHE A 233 -14.96 0.33 -3.73
N TYR A 234 -14.53 -0.35 -2.67
CA TYR A 234 -14.52 -1.82 -2.62
C TYR A 234 -15.94 -2.39 -2.54
N GLY A 235 -16.89 -1.68 -1.90
CA GLY A 235 -18.30 -2.04 -1.90
C GLY A 235 -18.93 -1.99 -3.30
N THR A 236 -18.63 -0.94 -4.07
CA THR A 236 -19.04 -0.79 -5.47
C THR A 236 -18.40 -1.86 -6.34
N TRP A 237 -17.10 -2.10 -6.16
CA TRP A 237 -16.38 -3.14 -6.89
C TRP A 237 -16.92 -4.55 -6.60
N LYS A 238 -17.28 -4.85 -5.35
CA LYS A 238 -17.96 -6.11 -4.99
C LYS A 238 -19.28 -6.26 -5.76
N LYS A 239 -20.11 -5.22 -5.82
CA LYS A 239 -21.39 -5.24 -6.56
C LYS A 239 -21.17 -5.47 -8.06
N ASP A 240 -20.15 -4.83 -8.64
CA ASP A 240 -19.75 -5.03 -10.04
C ASP A 240 -19.26 -6.46 -10.32
N LEU A 241 -18.51 -7.09 -9.38
CA LEU A 241 -18.14 -8.51 -9.52
C LEU A 241 -19.36 -9.43 -9.49
N ILE A 242 -20.28 -9.21 -8.56
CA ILE A 242 -21.51 -10.01 -8.45
C ILE A 242 -22.37 -9.88 -9.71
N SER A 243 -22.51 -8.66 -10.25
CA SER A 243 -23.29 -8.44 -11.49
C SER A 243 -22.68 -9.12 -12.72
N ARG A 244 -21.37 -9.43 -12.69
CA ARG A 244 -20.66 -10.22 -13.71
C ARG A 244 -20.70 -11.73 -13.48
N GLY A 245 -21.42 -12.18 -12.45
CA GLY A 245 -21.57 -13.61 -12.13
C GLY A 245 -20.47 -14.20 -11.26
N VAL A 246 -19.63 -13.37 -10.61
CA VAL A 246 -18.68 -13.86 -9.60
C VAL A 246 -19.42 -14.21 -8.32
N THR A 247 -19.15 -15.40 -7.78
CA THR A 247 -19.66 -15.78 -6.45
C THR A 247 -18.76 -15.17 -5.38
N VAL A 248 -19.25 -14.18 -4.63
CA VAL A 248 -18.49 -13.54 -3.53
C VAL A 248 -19.01 -14.04 -2.18
N ARG A 249 -18.14 -14.68 -1.38
CA ARG A 249 -18.45 -15.18 -0.04
C ARG A 249 -17.50 -14.57 0.99
N LEU A 250 -17.99 -13.54 1.69
CA LEU A 250 -17.28 -12.96 2.82
C LEU A 250 -17.52 -13.81 4.07
N SER A 251 -16.79 -13.54 5.15
CA SER A 251 -16.85 -14.34 6.38
C SER A 251 -16.72 -15.86 6.10
N THR A 252 -15.82 -16.22 5.18
CA THR A 252 -15.55 -17.58 4.73
C THR A 252 -14.04 -17.80 4.70
N GLU A 253 -13.53 -18.55 5.69
CA GLU A 253 -12.10 -18.78 5.88
C GLU A 253 -11.64 -20.03 5.11
N LEU A 254 -10.55 -19.89 4.33
CA LEU A 254 -9.78 -21.05 3.87
C LEU A 254 -8.91 -21.58 5.01
N THR A 255 -9.23 -22.76 5.50
CA THR A 255 -8.50 -23.39 6.61
C THR A 255 -7.37 -24.29 6.14
N GLU A 256 -7.58 -25.03 5.05
CA GLU A 256 -6.61 -25.99 4.52
C GLU A 256 -6.78 -26.20 3.01
N ILE A 257 -5.68 -26.34 2.29
CA ILE A 257 -5.65 -26.92 0.93
C ILE A 257 -5.34 -28.40 1.11
N VAL A 258 -6.39 -29.23 1.05
CA VAL A 258 -6.33 -30.67 1.30
C VAL A 258 -5.57 -31.39 0.18
N GLN A 259 -5.82 -30.98 -1.07
CA GLN A 259 -5.18 -31.58 -2.24
C GLN A 259 -4.94 -30.53 -3.31
N ARG A 260 -3.82 -30.65 -4.03
CA ARG A 260 -3.55 -29.93 -5.28
C ARG A 260 -2.66 -30.76 -6.18
N ASN A 261 -3.22 -31.28 -7.27
CA ASN A 261 -2.51 -32.14 -8.21
C ASN A 261 -3.15 -32.03 -9.60
N LYS A 262 -2.79 -32.93 -10.53
CA LYS A 262 -3.31 -32.93 -11.91
C LYS A 262 -4.86 -33.01 -12.01
N ARG A 263 -5.54 -33.39 -10.93
CA ARG A 263 -7.01 -33.51 -10.83
C ARG A 263 -7.68 -32.24 -10.30
N GLY A 264 -6.93 -31.17 -10.07
CA GLY A 264 -7.42 -29.91 -9.50
C GLY A 264 -7.05 -29.74 -8.02
N VAL A 265 -7.83 -28.90 -7.35
CA VAL A 265 -7.62 -28.43 -5.98
C VAL A 265 -8.83 -28.80 -5.12
N ILE A 266 -8.58 -29.36 -3.94
CA ILE A 266 -9.60 -29.58 -2.90
C ILE A 266 -9.22 -28.70 -1.72
N VAL A 267 -10.15 -27.88 -1.28
CA VAL A 267 -9.99 -26.94 -0.16
C VAL A 267 -10.99 -27.24 0.95
N ARG A 268 -10.63 -26.87 2.17
CA ARG A 268 -11.53 -26.89 3.32
C ARG A 268 -11.85 -25.46 3.75
N LEU A 269 -13.13 -25.12 3.66
CA LEU A 269 -13.65 -23.80 4.02
C LEU A 269 -14.43 -23.87 5.31
N LYS A 270 -14.43 -22.78 6.07
CA LYS A 270 -15.17 -22.65 7.33
C LYS A 270 -15.91 -21.31 7.35
N PRO A 271 -17.20 -21.28 7.71
CA PRO A 271 -17.90 -20.02 7.90
C PRO A 271 -17.33 -19.30 9.15
N ARG A 272 -17.36 -17.97 9.10
CA ARG A 272 -17.00 -17.08 10.20
C ARG A 272 -18.23 -16.31 10.65
N THR A 273 -18.34 -16.04 11.94
CA THR A 273 -19.38 -15.17 12.48
C THR A 273 -18.96 -13.71 12.26
N PRO A 274 -19.70 -12.90 11.48
CA PRO A 274 -19.42 -11.48 11.34
C PRO A 274 -19.47 -10.76 12.70
N VAL A 275 -18.49 -9.89 12.95
CA VAL A 275 -18.54 -8.90 14.05
C VAL A 275 -19.09 -7.57 13.54
N GLU A 276 -19.46 -6.66 14.46
CA GLU A 276 -20.16 -5.40 14.14
C GLU A 276 -19.44 -4.54 13.08
N ASP A 277 -18.11 -4.47 13.13
CA ASP A 277 -17.31 -3.70 12.17
C ASP A 277 -16.77 -4.53 10.99
N GLY A 278 -17.20 -5.80 10.88
CA GLY A 278 -16.81 -6.74 9.84
C GLY A 278 -15.38 -7.27 9.93
N HIS A 279 -14.56 -6.85 10.90
CA HIS A 279 -13.17 -7.27 11.05
C HIS A 279 -13.05 -8.53 11.91
N ASN A 280 -13.55 -9.65 11.35
CA ASN A 280 -13.59 -10.93 12.05
C ASN A 280 -12.21 -11.29 12.64
N PRO A 281 -12.13 -11.66 13.94
CA PRO A 281 -10.86 -11.93 14.59
C PRO A 281 -10.20 -13.18 14.01
N THR A 282 -8.88 -13.13 13.88
CA THR A 282 -8.08 -14.28 13.44
C THR A 282 -8.28 -15.44 14.42
N GLY A 283 -8.52 -16.64 13.90
CA GLY A 283 -8.62 -17.85 14.71
C GLY A 283 -9.93 -18.06 15.50
N GLY A 284 -10.94 -17.18 15.35
CA GLY A 284 -12.26 -17.41 15.94
C GLY A 284 -13.04 -18.59 15.31
N ASP A 285 -14.25 -18.83 15.83
CA ASP A 285 -15.20 -19.86 15.36
C ASP A 285 -14.56 -21.27 15.27
N LEU A 286 -13.83 -21.70 16.31
CA LEU A 286 -13.07 -22.97 16.32
C LEU A 286 -13.93 -24.21 16.04
N ASP A 287 -15.17 -24.20 16.53
CA ASP A 287 -16.10 -25.33 16.43
C ASP A 287 -17.02 -25.25 15.19
N ALA A 288 -16.87 -24.24 14.33
CA ALA A 288 -17.69 -24.11 13.14
C ALA A 288 -17.43 -25.25 12.14
N PRO A 289 -18.47 -25.86 11.55
CA PRO A 289 -18.32 -27.00 10.66
C PRO A 289 -17.58 -26.58 9.39
N SER A 290 -16.57 -27.37 9.04
CA SER A 290 -15.78 -27.15 7.82
C SER A 290 -16.29 -27.99 6.66
N GLY A 291 -16.44 -27.40 5.48
CA GLY A 291 -16.84 -28.09 4.24
C GLY A 291 -15.67 -28.23 3.27
N GLU A 292 -15.65 -29.33 2.50
CA GLU A 292 -14.69 -29.49 1.40
C GLU A 292 -15.31 -29.07 0.06
N GLU A 293 -14.54 -28.33 -0.73
CA GLU A 293 -14.94 -27.85 -2.05
C GLU A 293 -13.84 -28.10 -3.09
N VAL A 294 -14.25 -28.31 -4.34
CA VAL A 294 -13.35 -28.70 -5.44
C VAL A 294 -13.30 -27.60 -6.50
N TYR A 295 -12.09 -27.22 -6.89
CA TYR A 295 -11.79 -26.21 -7.90
C TYR A 295 -10.73 -26.72 -8.89
N ASP A 296 -10.66 -26.11 -10.07
CA ASP A 296 -9.62 -26.41 -11.05
C ASP A 296 -8.32 -25.65 -10.75
N GLU A 297 -8.43 -24.43 -10.22
CA GLU A 297 -7.30 -23.56 -9.89
C GLU A 297 -7.59 -22.76 -8.61
N ILE A 298 -6.52 -22.40 -7.92
CA ILE A 298 -6.56 -21.51 -6.76
C ILE A 298 -5.58 -20.35 -6.94
N VAL A 299 -6.01 -19.14 -6.59
CA VAL A 299 -5.19 -17.95 -6.48
C VAL A 299 -5.20 -17.49 -5.02
N LEU A 300 -4.04 -17.59 -4.36
CA LEU A 300 -3.86 -17.14 -2.99
C LEU A 300 -3.50 -15.65 -2.99
N CYS A 301 -4.46 -14.83 -2.57
CA CYS A 301 -4.35 -13.38 -2.44
C CYS A 301 -4.25 -12.92 -0.98
N CYS A 302 -3.58 -13.73 -0.16
CA CYS A 302 -3.32 -13.50 1.26
C CYS A 302 -1.82 -13.32 1.54
N LEU A 303 -1.46 -13.06 2.80
CA LEU A 303 -0.07 -12.91 3.23
C LEU A 303 0.73 -14.21 3.04
N ALA A 304 2.06 -14.10 2.88
CA ALA A 304 2.93 -15.23 2.56
C ALA A 304 2.91 -16.33 3.63
N ASP A 305 2.86 -15.95 4.90
CA ASP A 305 2.77 -16.84 6.05
C ASP A 305 1.40 -17.54 6.13
N THR A 306 0.31 -16.81 5.84
CA THR A 306 -1.04 -17.35 5.72
C THR A 306 -1.11 -18.37 4.58
N ALA A 307 -0.55 -18.03 3.42
CA ALA A 307 -0.46 -18.94 2.28
C ALA A 307 0.34 -20.22 2.63
N LYS A 308 1.47 -20.07 3.33
CA LYS A 308 2.26 -21.21 3.82
C LYS A 308 1.47 -22.08 4.80
N LYS A 309 0.69 -21.48 5.70
CA LYS A 309 -0.15 -22.17 6.68
C LYS A 309 -1.21 -23.01 6.00
N VAL A 310 -2.01 -22.42 5.10
CA VAL A 310 -3.12 -23.12 4.44
C VAL A 310 -2.65 -24.18 3.44
N LEU A 311 -1.48 -24.00 2.80
CA LEU A 311 -0.88 -25.04 1.97
C LEU A 311 -0.47 -26.28 2.79
N GLY A 312 -0.08 -26.08 4.06
CA GLY A 312 0.16 -27.16 5.03
C GLY A 312 1.02 -28.30 4.49
N ARG A 313 0.46 -29.52 4.47
CA ARG A 313 1.14 -30.73 3.99
C ARG A 313 1.32 -30.78 2.48
N THR A 314 0.50 -30.06 1.72
CA THR A 314 0.63 -30.04 0.26
C THR A 314 1.79 -29.16 -0.20
N ALA A 315 2.28 -28.22 0.63
CA ALA A 315 3.42 -27.36 0.29
C ALA A 315 4.70 -28.17 0.02
N ASN A 316 5.33 -27.94 -1.13
CA ASN A 316 6.64 -28.48 -1.45
C ASN A 316 7.75 -27.70 -0.73
N TRP A 317 8.97 -28.23 -0.75
CA TRP A 317 10.10 -27.63 -0.04
C TRP A 317 10.42 -26.19 -0.50
N LYS A 318 10.31 -25.91 -1.80
CA LYS A 318 10.57 -24.55 -2.34
C LYS A 318 9.55 -23.55 -1.82
N GLU A 319 8.26 -23.90 -1.84
CA GLU A 319 7.19 -23.06 -1.31
C GLU A 319 7.38 -22.80 0.19
N LYS A 320 7.65 -23.84 0.98
CA LYS A 320 7.90 -23.68 2.43
C LYS A 320 9.06 -22.73 2.72
N ARG A 321 10.14 -22.82 1.92
CA ARG A 321 11.32 -21.97 2.05
C ARG A 321 11.06 -20.53 1.64
N VAL A 322 10.48 -20.32 0.45
CA VAL A 322 10.24 -18.98 -0.11
C VAL A 322 9.19 -18.23 0.71
N LEU A 323 8.02 -18.84 0.95
CA LEU A 323 6.96 -18.22 1.74
C LEU A 323 7.38 -18.00 3.19
N GLY A 324 8.21 -18.90 3.75
CA GLY A 324 8.77 -18.75 5.09
C GLY A 324 9.90 -17.74 5.23
N SER A 325 10.39 -17.16 4.12
CA SER A 325 11.45 -16.15 4.15
C SER A 325 10.92 -14.71 4.19
N ALA A 326 9.62 -14.53 3.94
CA ALA A 326 8.95 -13.25 4.18
C ALA A 326 8.89 -13.00 5.69
N ARG A 327 9.23 -11.77 6.10
CA ARG A 327 9.21 -11.35 7.51
C ARG A 327 8.12 -10.32 7.71
N PHE A 328 7.49 -10.38 8.86
CA PHE A 328 6.39 -9.50 9.22
C PHE A 328 6.61 -8.88 10.60
N SER A 329 5.95 -7.77 10.84
CA SER A 329 5.92 -7.02 12.10
C SER A 329 4.47 -6.78 12.48
N ASP A 330 4.14 -6.98 13.75
CA ASP A 330 2.83 -6.60 14.29
C ASP A 330 2.86 -5.15 14.76
N ASP A 331 2.11 -4.31 14.06
CA ASP A 331 2.02 -2.88 14.30
C ASP A 331 0.59 -2.53 14.72
N ILE A 332 0.39 -1.45 15.47
CA ILE A 332 -0.95 -0.93 15.81
C ILE A 332 -1.08 0.51 15.32
N THR A 333 -2.18 0.81 14.64
CA THR A 333 -2.62 2.18 14.36
C THR A 333 -3.69 2.56 15.36
N ILE A 334 -3.48 3.66 16.08
CA ILE A 334 -4.48 4.31 16.91
C ILE A 334 -4.96 5.55 16.16
N THR A 335 -6.24 5.60 15.82
CA THR A 335 -6.89 6.78 15.26
C THR A 335 -7.48 7.60 16.39
N HIS A 336 -7.13 8.88 16.47
CA HIS A 336 -7.52 9.76 17.57
C HIS A 336 -7.62 11.22 17.12
N ASN A 337 -8.19 12.07 17.98
CA ASN A 337 -8.18 13.53 17.82
C ASN A 337 -7.51 14.24 18.99
N ASP A 338 -6.56 13.56 19.65
CA ASP A 338 -5.83 14.12 20.79
C ASP A 338 -4.74 15.11 20.35
N ALA A 339 -5.12 16.37 20.15
CA ALA A 339 -4.19 17.43 19.76
C ALA A 339 -3.12 17.73 20.83
N ASP A 340 -3.37 17.42 22.11
CA ASP A 340 -2.39 17.63 23.18
C ASP A 340 -1.26 16.62 23.08
N TYR A 341 -1.58 15.35 22.78
CA TYR A 341 -0.61 14.32 22.41
C TYR A 341 0.24 14.78 21.23
N MET A 342 -0.40 15.29 20.17
CA MET A 342 0.31 15.76 18.97
C MET A 342 1.26 16.92 19.27
N LYS A 343 0.83 17.91 20.05
CA LYS A 343 1.68 19.05 20.47
C LYS A 343 2.87 18.59 21.33
N LYS A 344 2.65 17.59 22.17
CA LYS A 344 3.68 17.01 23.05
C LYS A 344 4.74 16.22 22.27
N HIS A 345 4.36 15.44 21.26
CA HIS A 345 5.26 14.47 20.63
C HIS A 345 5.79 14.88 19.25
N TYR A 346 5.17 15.85 18.58
CA TYR A 346 5.54 16.24 17.22
C TYR A 346 5.69 17.75 17.05
N GLU A 347 6.35 18.18 15.98
CA GLU A 347 6.35 19.59 15.53
C GLU A 347 5.27 19.79 14.47
N ASN A 348 4.14 20.35 14.91
CA ASN A 348 2.94 20.54 14.08
C ASN A 348 2.90 21.92 13.42
N PHE A 349 3.66 22.89 13.95
CA PHE A 349 3.61 24.29 13.52
C PHE A 349 5.00 24.78 13.12
N TYR A 350 5.04 25.87 12.37
CA TYR A 350 6.30 26.57 12.07
C TYR A 350 6.96 27.07 13.36
N ARG A 351 8.27 26.83 13.49
CA ARG A 351 9.09 27.20 14.65
C ARG A 351 10.21 28.12 14.21
N GLU A 352 10.04 29.42 14.45
CA GLU A 352 11.04 30.44 14.08
C GLU A 352 12.39 30.21 14.76
N ASP A 353 12.37 29.75 16.02
CA ASP A 353 13.56 29.47 16.81
C ASP A 353 14.38 28.28 16.27
N LEU A 354 13.79 27.40 15.46
CA LEU A 354 14.47 26.23 14.85
C LEU A 354 14.78 26.42 13.36
N ALA A 355 14.07 27.33 12.70
CA ALA A 355 14.25 27.66 11.29
C ALA A 355 15.57 28.39 11.03
N VAL A 356 16.17 28.19 9.85
CA VAL A 356 17.42 28.85 9.46
C VAL A 356 17.30 29.54 8.11
N SER A 357 17.70 30.82 8.06
CA SER A 357 17.65 31.62 6.82
C SER A 357 18.80 31.34 5.86
N LYS A 358 19.86 30.66 6.32
CA LYS A 358 21.00 30.25 5.49
C LYS A 358 21.37 28.79 5.72
N ALA A 359 21.46 28.03 4.63
CA ALA A 359 21.97 26.66 4.64
C ALA A 359 23.15 26.54 3.66
N ASN A 360 24.33 26.13 4.14
CA ASN A 360 25.55 26.07 3.33
C ASN A 360 25.89 27.38 2.58
N GLY A 361 25.55 28.53 3.18
CA GLY A 361 25.77 29.86 2.61
C GLY A 361 24.71 30.30 1.58
N VAL A 362 23.73 29.45 1.27
CA VAL A 362 22.63 29.76 0.36
C VAL A 362 21.46 30.33 1.16
N ASP A 363 20.87 31.42 0.68
CA ASP A 363 19.68 32.03 1.26
C ASP A 363 18.45 31.09 1.14
N GLN A 364 17.63 31.05 2.19
CA GLN A 364 16.46 30.18 2.33
C GLN A 364 15.22 30.95 2.74
N THR A 365 15.29 32.30 2.73
CA THR A 365 14.23 33.19 3.22
C THR A 365 12.88 32.94 2.54
N SER A 366 12.85 32.61 1.23
CA SER A 366 11.61 32.28 0.53
C SER A 366 10.90 31.05 1.11
N ARG A 367 11.64 30.00 1.49
CA ARG A 367 11.11 28.80 2.12
C ARG A 367 10.62 29.07 3.54
N LEU A 368 11.29 29.97 4.27
CA LEU A 368 10.83 30.40 5.60
C LEU A 368 9.50 31.15 5.49
N ASN A 369 9.42 32.13 4.57
CA ASN A 369 8.21 32.91 4.35
C ASN A 369 7.01 32.04 3.97
N PHE A 370 7.23 30.99 3.16
CA PHE A 370 6.22 29.97 2.88
C PHE A 370 5.85 29.19 4.15
N GLY A 371 6.84 28.70 4.89
CA GLY A 371 6.64 27.90 6.10
C GLY A 371 5.80 28.60 7.17
N VAL A 372 5.97 29.92 7.35
CA VAL A 372 5.25 30.72 8.36
C VAL A 372 3.73 30.59 8.25
N ASN A 373 3.18 30.53 7.03
CA ASN A 373 1.73 30.50 6.81
C ASN A 373 1.22 29.18 6.20
N SER A 374 2.11 28.32 5.71
CA SER A 374 1.73 27.16 4.91
C SER A 374 2.35 25.84 5.38
N PHE A 375 3.15 25.84 6.45
CA PHE A 375 3.65 24.58 7.01
C PHE A 375 2.53 23.79 7.68
N ARG A 376 2.09 22.76 6.95
CA ARG A 376 0.97 21.87 7.28
C ARG A 376 1.41 20.40 7.14
N PRO A 377 2.19 19.87 8.09
CA PRO A 377 2.71 18.51 7.98
C PRO A 377 1.58 17.49 7.96
N MET A 378 1.63 16.61 6.96
CA MET A 378 0.70 15.50 6.78
C MET A 378 1.26 14.22 7.40
N TYR A 379 2.59 14.12 7.45
CA TYR A 379 3.30 12.95 7.93
C TYR A 379 4.29 13.38 9.01
N TYR A 380 4.38 12.55 10.05
CA TYR A 380 5.26 12.76 11.18
C TYR A 380 6.09 11.51 11.43
N ILE A 381 7.37 11.71 11.71
CA ILE A 381 8.23 10.66 12.23
C ILE A 381 8.92 11.17 13.47
N LYS A 382 8.76 10.46 14.58
CA LYS A 382 9.41 10.74 15.85
C LYS A 382 10.37 9.61 16.17
N MET A 383 11.53 9.96 16.71
CA MET A 383 12.44 9.01 17.35
C MET A 383 12.11 8.93 18.85
N TYR A 384 12.32 7.77 19.47
CA TYR A 384 12.26 7.67 20.94
C TYR A 384 13.52 8.27 21.56
N SER A 385 13.37 8.94 22.71
CA SER A 385 14.49 9.58 23.40
C SER A 385 15.46 8.57 24.00
N GLU A 386 14.92 7.42 24.42
CA GLU A 386 15.55 6.27 25.04
C GLU A 386 16.35 5.46 24.02
N ASP A 387 15.84 5.32 22.80
CA ASP A 387 16.53 4.70 21.67
C ASP A 387 16.17 5.42 20.36
N LYS A 388 17.05 6.32 19.94
CA LYS A 388 16.88 7.09 18.71
C LYS A 388 16.82 6.24 17.43
N SER A 389 17.24 4.98 17.49
CA SER A 389 17.16 4.08 16.33
C SER A 389 15.77 3.51 16.08
N LYS A 390 14.82 3.77 16.99
CA LYS A 390 13.43 3.36 16.91
C LYS A 390 12.53 4.55 16.62
N LEU A 391 11.48 4.29 15.86
CA LEU A 391 10.58 5.30 15.34
C LEU A 391 9.14 5.04 15.76
N GLU A 392 8.40 6.13 15.83
CA GLU A 392 6.96 6.23 15.91
C GLU A 392 6.52 7.09 14.71
N MET A 393 5.44 6.68 14.05
CA MET A 393 4.93 7.38 12.87
C MET A 393 3.55 7.94 13.16
N CYS A 394 3.21 9.10 12.60
CA CYS A 394 1.84 9.60 12.65
C CYS A 394 1.46 10.24 11.31
N PHE A 395 0.18 10.12 10.96
CA PHE A 395 -0.43 10.80 9.84
C PHE A 395 -1.46 11.79 10.38
N ASP A 396 -1.41 13.04 9.92
CA ASP A 396 -2.53 13.96 10.06
C ASP A 396 -3.45 13.77 8.85
N THR A 397 -4.50 12.98 9.07
CA THR A 397 -5.44 12.60 8.02
C THR A 397 -6.28 13.79 7.55
N THR A 398 -6.45 14.82 8.39
CA THR A 398 -7.19 16.03 8.02
C THR A 398 -6.43 16.86 7.00
N ASN A 399 -5.11 16.98 7.19
CA ASN A 399 -4.24 17.62 6.20
C ASN A 399 -4.01 16.76 4.96
N TYR A 400 -3.97 15.43 5.10
CA TYR A 400 -3.62 14.52 4.00
C TYR A 400 -4.80 14.07 3.13
N GLN A 401 -5.93 13.68 3.73
CA GLN A 401 -7.05 13.07 3.00
C GLN A 401 -7.99 14.11 2.37
N SER A 402 -8.49 13.81 1.16
CA SER A 402 -9.07 14.79 0.24
C SER A 402 -10.52 15.20 0.53
N GLN A 403 -11.21 14.48 1.41
CA GLN A 403 -12.59 14.72 1.83
C GLN A 403 -12.72 15.79 2.92
N PHE A 404 -11.64 16.05 3.67
CA PHE A 404 -11.63 17.05 4.72
C PHE A 404 -11.69 18.48 4.13
N PRO A 405 -12.24 19.45 4.87
CA PRO A 405 -12.12 20.85 4.51
C PRO A 405 -10.67 21.32 4.48
N GLU A 406 -10.43 22.41 3.75
CA GLU A 406 -9.11 23.02 3.69
C GLU A 406 -8.70 23.63 5.03
N ASN A 407 -9.66 24.25 5.74
CA ASN A 407 -9.42 24.87 7.04
C ASN A 407 -10.25 24.20 8.13
N VAL A 408 -9.58 23.35 8.92
CA VAL A 408 -10.13 22.70 10.12
C VAL A 408 -9.22 23.11 11.29
N PRO A 409 -9.74 23.56 12.44
CA PRO A 409 -8.90 23.84 13.61
C PRO A 409 -8.04 22.63 13.98
N PHE A 410 -6.76 22.82 14.29
CA PHE A 410 -5.86 21.73 14.65
C PHE A 410 -6.39 20.83 15.78
N GLU A 411 -7.10 21.41 16.75
CA GLU A 411 -7.77 20.69 17.86
C GLU A 411 -8.92 19.77 17.41
N GLN A 412 -9.35 19.88 16.16
CA GLN A 412 -10.38 19.08 15.50
C GLN A 412 -9.79 18.16 14.42
N HIS A 413 -8.47 18.09 14.25
CA HIS A 413 -7.87 17.17 13.31
C HIS A 413 -8.03 15.71 13.75
N VAL A 414 -7.99 14.81 12.77
CA VAL A 414 -7.95 13.36 12.97
C VAL A 414 -6.55 12.85 12.65
N PHE A 415 -5.95 12.16 13.59
CA PHE A 415 -4.59 11.63 13.54
C PHE A 415 -4.59 10.10 13.55
N GLN A 416 -3.60 9.51 12.88
CA GLN A 416 -3.33 8.07 12.92
C GLN A 416 -1.89 7.86 13.39
N THR A 417 -1.72 7.56 14.67
CA THR A 417 -0.41 7.26 15.26
C THR A 417 -0.16 5.76 15.16
N ILE A 418 0.99 5.38 14.61
CA ILE A 418 1.41 4.01 14.36
C ILE A 418 2.58 3.65 15.26
N TYR A 419 2.37 2.61 16.05
CA TYR A 419 3.40 2.00 16.88
C TYR A 419 3.87 0.71 16.25
N LEU A 420 5.19 0.64 16.06
CA LEU A 420 5.84 -0.35 15.21
C LEU A 420 6.44 -1.48 16.04
N ASN A 421 6.20 -2.71 15.61
CA ASN A 421 6.75 -3.95 16.17
C ASN A 421 6.46 -4.16 17.67
N LYS A 422 5.28 -4.73 17.95
CA LYS A 422 4.83 -5.07 19.30
C LYS A 422 5.82 -5.95 20.05
N ASP A 423 6.31 -7.01 19.42
CA ASP A 423 7.11 -8.02 20.11
C ASP A 423 8.46 -7.47 20.58
N ARG A 424 9.06 -6.55 19.82
CA ARG A 424 10.40 -6.04 20.10
C ARG A 424 10.41 -4.68 20.77
N ASP A 425 9.52 -3.76 20.36
CA ASP A 425 9.66 -2.34 20.65
C ASP A 425 8.53 -1.78 21.55
N ARG A 426 7.57 -2.60 22.00
CA ARG A 426 6.41 -2.15 22.80
C ARG A 426 6.74 -1.38 24.08
N ALA A 427 7.88 -1.68 24.72
CA ALA A 427 8.30 -0.98 25.92
C ALA A 427 8.61 0.52 25.69
N LEU A 428 8.82 0.93 24.43
CA LEU A 428 9.07 2.32 24.07
C LEU A 428 7.79 3.08 23.73
N TRP A 429 6.70 2.39 23.43
CA TRP A 429 5.49 3.00 22.88
C TRP A 429 4.87 4.00 23.86
N THR A 430 4.46 5.15 23.32
CA THR A 430 3.73 6.20 24.05
C THR A 430 2.21 6.10 23.83
N ASP A 431 1.71 4.92 23.44
CA ASP A 431 0.29 4.65 23.15
C ASP A 431 -0.63 4.93 24.34
N SER A 432 -0.15 4.63 25.55
CA SER A 432 -0.86 4.92 26.80
C SER A 432 -1.02 6.41 27.12
N GLU A 433 -0.29 7.31 26.44
CA GLU A 433 -0.40 8.76 26.65
C GLU A 433 -1.50 9.40 25.79
N ILE A 434 -2.04 8.70 24.80
CA ILE A 434 -3.21 9.15 24.06
C ILE A 434 -4.43 8.98 24.98
N ARG A 435 -5.18 10.06 25.22
CA ARG A 435 -6.37 9.99 26.06
C ARG A 435 -7.43 9.07 25.47
N GLU A 436 -7.95 8.16 26.29
CA GLU A 436 -8.96 7.20 25.86
C GLU A 436 -10.23 7.86 25.29
N ASP A 437 -10.67 9.00 25.83
CA ASP A 437 -11.84 9.73 25.32
C ASP A 437 -11.62 10.40 23.96
N LYS A 438 -10.37 10.44 23.49
CA LYS A 438 -9.97 10.98 22.18
C LYS A 438 -9.71 9.89 21.14
N ILE A 439 -9.74 8.62 21.53
CA ILE A 439 -9.49 7.51 20.62
C ILE A 439 -10.78 7.18 19.88
N ILE A 440 -10.68 7.22 18.55
CA ILE A 440 -11.74 6.88 17.62
C ILE A 440 -11.71 5.37 17.35
N ARG A 441 -10.53 4.81 17.08
CA ARG A 441 -10.37 3.39 16.72
C ARG A 441 -8.95 2.89 16.93
N ARG A 442 -8.81 1.57 17.12
CA ARG A 442 -7.53 0.85 17.17
C ARG A 442 -7.55 -0.30 16.17
N ASP A 443 -6.55 -0.37 15.30
CA ASP A 443 -6.43 -1.41 14.29
C ASP A 443 -5.04 -2.05 14.33
N TRP A 444 -5.00 -3.39 14.34
CA TRP A 444 -3.77 -4.17 14.32
C TRP A 444 -3.40 -4.61 12.91
N TRP A 445 -2.12 -4.54 12.58
CA TRP A 445 -1.59 -4.87 11.26
C TRP A 445 -0.49 -5.91 11.36
N HIS A 446 -0.57 -6.93 10.51
CA HIS A 446 0.54 -7.86 10.26
C HIS A 446 1.30 -7.42 9.00
N GLN A 447 2.28 -6.55 9.17
CA GLN A 447 2.90 -5.77 8.10
C GLN A 447 4.18 -6.41 7.58
N LEU A 448 4.34 -6.48 6.26
CA LEU A 448 5.54 -7.02 5.62
C LEU A 448 6.77 -6.12 5.85
N CYS A 449 7.91 -6.74 6.18
CA CYS A 449 9.20 -6.07 6.29
C CYS A 449 10.05 -6.26 5.02
N HIS A 450 10.30 -5.18 4.25
CA HIS A 450 11.13 -5.18 3.04
C HIS A 450 12.65 -5.15 3.29
N GLY A 451 13.14 -6.01 4.18
CA GLY A 451 14.58 -6.18 4.36
C GLY A 451 15.26 -6.78 3.12
N TRP A 452 16.58 -6.70 3.05
CA TRP A 452 17.38 -7.32 1.98
C TRP A 452 17.11 -8.82 1.81
N THR A 453 16.76 -9.51 2.89
CA THR A 453 16.37 -10.93 2.84
C THR A 453 15.16 -11.19 1.96
N HIS A 454 14.21 -10.25 1.89
CA HIS A 454 13.05 -10.36 1.01
C HIS A 454 13.46 -10.38 -0.46
N TYR A 455 14.34 -9.46 -0.85
CA TYR A 455 14.86 -9.34 -2.21
C TYR A 455 15.86 -10.43 -2.59
N LEU A 456 16.45 -11.13 -1.62
CA LEU A 456 17.32 -12.27 -1.88
C LEU A 456 16.57 -13.61 -1.91
N PHE A 457 15.65 -13.82 -0.97
CA PHE A 457 15.05 -15.14 -0.71
C PHE A 457 13.59 -15.28 -1.14
N VAL A 458 12.89 -14.18 -1.42
CA VAL A 458 11.50 -14.21 -1.89
C VAL A 458 11.42 -13.84 -3.37
N ILE A 459 11.75 -12.59 -3.70
CA ILE A 459 11.46 -12.00 -5.02
C ILE A 459 12.02 -12.82 -6.20
N PRO A 460 13.32 -13.19 -6.24
CA PRO A 460 13.89 -13.92 -7.37
C PRO A 460 13.33 -15.34 -7.52
N TRP A 461 12.71 -15.87 -6.47
CA TRP A 461 12.25 -17.25 -6.41
C TRP A 461 10.76 -17.41 -6.73
N MET A 462 10.00 -16.30 -6.82
CA MET A 462 8.57 -16.31 -7.12
C MET A 462 8.25 -17.05 -8.42
N MET A 463 9.10 -16.91 -9.45
CA MET A 463 8.92 -17.60 -10.74
C MET A 463 8.87 -19.13 -10.64
N PHE A 464 9.43 -19.70 -9.57
CA PHE A 464 9.42 -21.16 -9.36
C PHE A 464 8.20 -21.64 -8.58
N LEU A 465 7.43 -20.72 -7.98
CA LEU A 465 6.19 -20.99 -7.26
C LEU A 465 4.97 -20.79 -8.16
N GLN A 466 4.99 -19.78 -9.02
CA GLN A 466 3.83 -19.40 -9.82
C GLN A 466 3.37 -20.50 -10.78
N ALA A 467 2.04 -20.69 -10.84
CA ALA A 467 1.35 -21.59 -11.75
C ALA A 467 1.82 -23.05 -11.66
N LYS A 468 2.27 -23.48 -10.48
CA LYS A 468 2.61 -24.87 -10.17
C LYS A 468 1.51 -25.49 -9.32
N ASN A 469 1.21 -26.77 -9.56
CA ASN A 469 0.18 -27.53 -8.83
C ASN A 469 -1.15 -26.75 -8.75
N HIS A 470 -1.59 -26.16 -9.86
CA HIS A 470 -2.85 -25.40 -9.93
C HIS A 470 -2.93 -24.21 -8.95
N THR A 471 -1.79 -23.66 -8.52
CA THR A 471 -1.70 -22.59 -7.51
C THR A 471 -0.98 -21.37 -8.08
N ARG A 472 -1.52 -20.18 -7.80
CA ARG A 472 -0.87 -18.88 -8.04
C ARG A 472 -0.89 -18.03 -6.76
N PHE A 473 0.05 -17.10 -6.66
CA PHE A 473 0.16 -16.16 -5.54
C PHE A 473 0.08 -14.73 -6.07
N ALA A 474 -0.81 -13.92 -5.53
CA ALA A 474 -0.99 -12.53 -5.93
C ALA A 474 -1.18 -11.64 -4.71
N ALA A 475 -0.18 -10.82 -4.37
CA ALA A 475 -0.24 -9.90 -3.26
C ALA A 475 0.88 -8.87 -3.40
N SER A 476 0.87 -7.82 -2.58
CA SER A 476 1.94 -6.82 -2.59
C SER A 476 3.32 -7.41 -2.19
N TRP A 477 3.34 -8.45 -1.35
CA TRP A 477 4.56 -9.13 -0.92
C TRP A 477 5.30 -9.88 -2.03
N THR A 478 4.73 -10.01 -3.23
CA THR A 478 5.42 -10.61 -4.37
C THR A 478 6.44 -9.68 -5.03
N LEU A 479 6.54 -8.40 -4.60
CA LEU A 479 7.58 -7.47 -5.03
C LEU A 479 7.92 -6.39 -3.98
N VAL A 480 6.94 -5.53 -3.67
CA VAL A 480 7.06 -4.42 -2.71
C VAL A 480 5.66 -4.04 -2.21
N ASN A 481 5.53 -3.67 -0.93
CA ASN A 481 4.25 -3.44 -0.29
C ASN A 481 3.62 -2.13 -0.77
N ALA A 482 2.96 -2.21 -1.92
CA ALA A 482 2.25 -1.12 -2.54
C ALA A 482 0.92 -1.64 -3.10
N HIS A 483 -0.11 -0.80 -3.05
CA HIS A 483 -1.42 -1.09 -3.62
C HIS A 483 -1.32 -1.40 -5.13
N GLU A 484 -0.44 -0.67 -5.84
CA GLU A 484 -0.16 -0.91 -7.26
C GLU A 484 0.35 -2.32 -7.55
N VAL A 485 1.27 -2.81 -6.74
CA VAL A 485 1.79 -4.18 -6.87
C VAL A 485 0.69 -5.19 -6.58
N ALA A 486 -0.15 -4.95 -5.56
CA ALA A 486 -1.27 -5.84 -5.27
C ALA A 486 -2.22 -5.95 -6.47
N VAL A 487 -2.67 -4.82 -7.03
CA VAL A 487 -3.52 -4.80 -8.23
C VAL A 487 -2.80 -5.50 -9.40
N MET A 488 -1.59 -5.07 -9.77
CA MET A 488 -0.82 -5.64 -10.88
C MET A 488 -0.56 -7.15 -10.73
N SER A 489 -0.33 -7.63 -9.50
CA SER A 489 -0.15 -9.05 -9.21
C SER A 489 -1.41 -9.88 -9.46
N GLY A 490 -2.59 -9.31 -9.18
CA GLY A 490 -3.88 -9.93 -9.47
C GLY A 490 -4.16 -10.02 -10.97
N ILE A 491 -3.86 -8.95 -11.71
CA ILE A 491 -3.90 -8.97 -13.18
C ILE A 491 -2.99 -10.07 -13.73
N ALA A 492 -1.76 -10.17 -13.22
CA ALA A 492 -0.80 -11.18 -13.66
C ALA A 492 -1.30 -12.61 -13.42
N ALA A 493 -1.94 -12.87 -12.28
CA ALA A 493 -2.55 -14.17 -12.00
C ALA A 493 -3.70 -14.49 -12.96
N ALA A 494 -4.57 -13.53 -13.25
CA ALA A 494 -5.63 -13.69 -14.23
C ALA A 494 -5.08 -13.93 -15.65
N VAL A 495 -4.06 -13.17 -16.05
CA VAL A 495 -3.41 -13.30 -17.38
C VAL A 495 -2.74 -14.66 -17.53
N ASP A 496 -2.04 -15.16 -16.52
CA ASP A 496 -1.44 -16.50 -16.57
C ASP A 496 -2.51 -17.61 -16.64
N LEU A 497 -3.71 -17.39 -16.07
CA LEU A 497 -4.86 -18.29 -16.19
C LEU A 497 -5.50 -18.29 -17.59
N GLY A 498 -5.22 -17.28 -18.42
CA GLY A 498 -5.76 -17.13 -19.77
C GLY A 498 -6.70 -15.94 -19.99
N ALA A 499 -6.83 -15.04 -19.01
CA ALA A 499 -7.48 -13.75 -19.20
C ALA A 499 -6.62 -12.80 -20.03
N GLU A 500 -7.24 -11.73 -20.53
CA GLU A 500 -6.57 -10.72 -21.35
C GLU A 500 -6.04 -9.59 -20.47
N TYR A 501 -4.80 -9.16 -20.75
CA TYR A 501 -4.31 -7.91 -20.20
C TYR A 501 -5.10 -6.75 -20.84
N PRO A 502 -5.58 -5.77 -20.07
CA PRO A 502 -6.46 -4.71 -20.61
C PRO A 502 -5.80 -3.91 -21.74
N GLU A 503 -6.56 -3.67 -22.82
CA GLU A 503 -6.08 -2.97 -24.02
C GLU A 503 -5.63 -1.54 -23.74
N ASP A 504 -6.37 -0.82 -22.90
CA ASP A 504 -6.06 0.53 -22.45
C ASP A 504 -4.71 0.57 -21.71
N LEU A 505 -4.50 -0.34 -20.74
CA LEU A 505 -3.25 -0.47 -20.00
C LEU A 505 -2.09 -1.03 -20.84
N GLU A 506 -2.35 -1.67 -21.99
CA GLU A 506 -1.30 -2.05 -22.96
C GLU A 506 -0.84 -0.86 -23.79
N HIS A 507 -1.74 0.09 -24.09
CA HIS A 507 -1.41 1.34 -24.78
C HIS A 507 -0.84 2.41 -23.83
N ASP A 508 -1.14 2.32 -22.54
CA ASP A 508 -0.39 3.02 -21.50
C ASP A 508 1.04 2.47 -21.43
N LYS A 509 1.99 3.21 -22.00
CA LYS A 509 3.39 2.76 -22.15
C LYS A 509 4.07 2.43 -20.82
N PHE A 510 3.70 3.11 -19.73
CA PHE A 510 4.34 2.93 -18.42
C PHE A 510 3.72 1.76 -17.68
N ALA A 511 2.38 1.71 -17.60
CA ALA A 511 1.67 0.56 -17.04
C ALA A 511 2.10 -0.73 -17.74
N PHE A 512 2.19 -0.71 -19.07
CA PHE A 512 2.59 -1.87 -19.83
C PHE A 512 4.03 -2.31 -19.56
N LEU A 513 4.98 -1.37 -19.44
CA LEU A 513 6.35 -1.69 -19.09
C LEU A 513 6.43 -2.34 -17.70
N CYS A 514 5.77 -1.74 -16.71
CA CYS A 514 5.71 -2.25 -15.35
C CYS A 514 5.12 -3.66 -15.31
N PHE A 515 3.99 -3.90 -15.98
CA PHE A 515 3.36 -5.21 -16.05
C PHE A 515 4.31 -6.25 -16.68
N ARG A 516 4.98 -5.93 -17.78
CA ARG A 516 5.90 -6.87 -18.45
C ARG A 516 7.10 -7.24 -17.58
N LEU A 517 7.69 -6.25 -16.90
CA LEU A 517 8.82 -6.47 -16.00
C LEU A 517 8.40 -7.26 -14.76
N TYR A 518 7.25 -6.94 -14.17
CA TYR A 518 6.67 -7.71 -13.08
C TYR A 518 6.38 -9.15 -13.51
N TYR A 519 5.74 -9.37 -14.67
CA TYR A 519 5.42 -10.69 -15.18
C TYR A 519 6.69 -11.52 -15.48
N LEU A 520 7.74 -10.87 -16.02
CA LEU A 520 9.04 -11.52 -16.21
C LEU A 520 9.65 -11.96 -14.88
N LEU A 521 9.67 -11.07 -13.88
CA LEU A 521 10.26 -11.34 -12.58
C LEU A 521 9.48 -12.39 -11.78
N ALA A 522 8.15 -12.23 -11.71
CA ALA A 522 7.29 -13.05 -10.88
C ALA A 522 6.93 -14.40 -11.51
N TYR A 523 6.81 -14.49 -12.84
CA TYR A 523 6.41 -15.72 -13.55
C TYR A 523 7.53 -16.32 -14.41
N GLY A 524 8.68 -15.65 -14.57
CA GLY A 524 9.75 -16.11 -15.45
C GLY A 524 9.37 -16.08 -16.93
N LYS A 525 8.35 -15.30 -17.30
CA LYS A 525 7.75 -15.27 -18.64
C LYS A 525 7.73 -13.84 -19.18
N TRP A 526 8.14 -13.68 -20.43
CA TRP A 526 7.99 -12.41 -21.12
C TRP A 526 6.59 -12.28 -21.71
N TYR A 527 5.79 -11.33 -21.21
CA TYR A 527 4.46 -11.09 -21.77
C TYR A 527 4.56 -10.56 -23.21
N ARG A 528 3.81 -11.22 -24.12
CA ARG A 528 3.76 -10.89 -25.54
C ARG A 528 2.61 -9.90 -25.79
N ARG A 529 2.94 -8.79 -26.44
CA ARG A 529 1.99 -7.74 -26.84
C ARG A 529 0.85 -8.32 -27.66
N ARG A 530 -0.39 -7.95 -27.34
CA ARG A 530 -1.58 -8.41 -28.06
C ARG A 530 -2.21 -7.29 -28.88
N PHE A 531 -2.30 -6.10 -28.31
CA PHE A 531 -2.96 -4.95 -28.92
C PHE A 531 -1.95 -4.03 -29.62
N THR A 532 -0.77 -3.81 -29.03
CA THR A 532 0.26 -2.87 -29.54
C THR A 532 1.24 -3.49 -30.55
N LYS A 533 0.81 -4.52 -31.29
CA LYS A 533 1.66 -5.21 -32.29
C LYS A 533 1.65 -4.44 -33.62
N LYS A 534 2.84 -4.00 -34.08
CA LYS A 534 3.05 -3.12 -35.24
C LYS A 534 2.42 -3.55 -36.59
N ASN A 535 2.00 -4.81 -36.76
CA ASN A 535 1.47 -5.31 -38.03
C ASN A 535 -0.07 -5.22 -38.17
N LYS A 536 -0.79 -4.59 -37.23
CA LYS A 536 -2.22 -4.29 -37.37
C LYS A 536 -2.43 -2.90 -37.98
N SER A 537 -1.98 -2.69 -39.21
CA SER A 537 -2.14 -1.41 -39.93
C SER A 537 -3.50 -1.27 -40.63
N GLN A 538 -4.51 -2.06 -40.28
CA GLN A 538 -5.78 -2.14 -41.03
C GLN A 538 -7.05 -2.11 -40.15
N THR A 539 -6.93 -1.92 -38.83
CA THR A 539 -8.09 -1.82 -37.94
C THR A 539 -8.19 -0.41 -37.37
N PRO A 540 -9.37 0.24 -37.40
CA PRO A 540 -9.57 1.51 -36.71
C PRO A 540 -9.15 1.37 -35.24
N GLU A 541 -8.37 2.33 -34.74
CA GLU A 541 -7.92 2.34 -33.35
C GLU A 541 -9.14 2.43 -32.42
N SER A 542 -9.26 1.47 -31.49
CA SER A 542 -10.37 1.41 -30.54
C SER A 542 -10.34 2.62 -29.61
N GLN A 543 -11.48 2.99 -29.01
CA GLN A 543 -11.50 4.08 -28.03
C GLN A 543 -10.58 3.78 -26.84
N LYS A 544 -10.54 2.53 -26.36
CA LYS A 544 -9.64 2.09 -25.29
C LYS A 544 -8.16 2.29 -25.64
N ALA A 545 -7.78 2.03 -26.89
CA ALA A 545 -6.42 2.25 -27.36
C ALA A 545 -6.05 3.74 -27.35
N LYS A 546 -6.95 4.61 -27.85
CA LYS A 546 -6.76 6.06 -27.83
C LYS A 546 -6.67 6.60 -26.41
N ASP A 547 -7.57 6.18 -25.54
CA ASP A 547 -7.60 6.60 -24.14
C ASP A 547 -6.29 6.19 -23.44
N GLY A 548 -5.94 4.89 -23.48
CA GLY A 548 -4.73 4.37 -22.85
C GLY A 548 -3.44 5.04 -23.33
N ALA A 549 -3.34 5.32 -24.63
CA ALA A 549 -2.19 6.03 -25.19
C ALA A 549 -2.03 7.47 -24.68
N SER A 550 -3.13 8.09 -24.23
CA SER A 550 -3.14 9.47 -23.72
C SER A 550 -2.81 9.59 -22.23
N TRP A 551 -2.92 8.52 -21.45
CA TRP A 551 -2.82 8.60 -19.98
C TRP A 551 -1.39 8.72 -19.44
N ALA A 552 -0.38 8.21 -20.15
CA ALA A 552 0.99 8.14 -19.66
C ALA A 552 1.84 9.35 -20.07
N THR A 553 1.92 10.35 -19.20
CA THR A 553 2.65 11.61 -19.41
C THR A 553 3.91 11.71 -18.54
N GLY A 554 4.59 12.85 -18.57
CA GLY A 554 5.85 13.05 -17.84
C GLY A 554 7.02 12.20 -18.35
N LEU A 555 8.12 12.21 -17.58
CA LEU A 555 9.34 11.51 -17.96
C LEU A 555 9.09 10.00 -18.04
N TYR A 556 9.40 9.39 -19.19
CA TYR A 556 9.15 7.99 -19.52
C TYR A 556 7.68 7.52 -19.39
N GLY A 557 6.70 8.43 -19.24
CA GLY A 557 5.30 8.08 -19.01
C GLY A 557 4.92 7.83 -17.56
N SER A 558 5.78 8.21 -16.61
CA SER A 558 5.59 7.91 -15.18
C SER A 558 4.48 8.68 -14.47
N VAL A 559 3.85 9.64 -15.14
CA VAL A 559 2.74 10.41 -14.58
C VAL A 559 1.44 9.94 -15.24
N TYR A 560 0.52 9.42 -14.43
CA TYR A 560 -0.82 9.07 -14.87
C TYR A 560 -1.72 10.32 -14.94
N GLU A 561 -2.27 10.61 -16.13
CA GLU A 561 -3.25 11.68 -16.39
C GLU A 561 -4.61 11.14 -16.88
N GLY A 562 -4.87 9.85 -16.65
CA GLY A 562 -6.16 9.25 -16.99
C GLY A 562 -7.28 9.62 -16.01
N PRO A 563 -8.52 9.15 -16.26
CA PRO A 563 -9.72 9.56 -15.53
C PRO A 563 -9.74 9.15 -14.05
N GLY A 564 -8.83 8.28 -13.62
CA GLY A 564 -8.71 7.82 -12.23
C GLY A 564 -8.05 8.82 -11.28
N VAL A 565 -7.64 9.99 -11.76
CA VAL A 565 -7.04 11.06 -10.96
C VAL A 565 -7.68 12.39 -11.33
N SER A 566 -8.10 13.18 -10.35
CA SER A 566 -8.65 14.52 -10.56
C SER A 566 -7.54 15.53 -10.86
N LYS A 567 -7.91 16.67 -11.45
CA LYS A 567 -6.97 17.74 -11.79
C LYS A 567 -6.80 18.78 -10.68
N GLN A 568 -7.56 18.68 -9.59
CA GLN A 568 -7.64 19.71 -8.55
C GLN A 568 -7.53 19.05 -7.18
N GLU A 569 -6.74 19.64 -6.27
CA GLU A 569 -6.68 19.14 -4.89
C GLU A 569 -8.05 19.30 -4.22
N ARG A 570 -8.40 18.34 -3.36
CA ARG A 570 -9.67 18.31 -2.59
C ARG A 570 -10.93 18.41 -3.46
N GLN A 571 -10.91 17.80 -4.65
CA GLN A 571 -12.12 17.62 -5.47
C GLN A 571 -13.14 16.73 -4.74
N THR A 572 -12.67 15.68 -4.03
CA THR A 572 -13.52 14.83 -3.18
C THR A 572 -14.29 15.67 -2.16
N TRP A 573 -13.64 16.55 -1.40
CA TRP A 573 -14.31 17.47 -0.47
C TRP A 573 -15.41 18.31 -1.15
N ARG A 574 -15.13 18.89 -2.32
CA ARG A 574 -16.13 19.71 -3.06
C ARG A 574 -17.34 18.91 -3.49
N GLU A 575 -17.16 17.65 -3.85
CA GLU A 575 -18.25 16.75 -4.23
C GLU A 575 -19.04 16.28 -3.00
N GLU A 576 -18.33 15.97 -1.91
CA GLU A 576 -18.90 15.50 -0.66
C GLU A 576 -19.66 16.57 0.12
N MET A 577 -19.25 17.84 0.01
CA MET A 577 -20.06 18.97 0.50
C MET A 577 -21.45 19.00 -0.15
N LYS A 578 -21.55 18.71 -1.46
CA LYS A 578 -22.84 18.67 -2.17
C LYS A 578 -23.68 17.46 -1.76
N LYS A 579 -23.04 16.36 -1.38
CA LYS A 579 -23.68 15.14 -0.87
C LYS A 579 -24.05 15.23 0.62
N GLY A 580 -23.50 16.22 1.34
CA GLY A 580 -23.70 16.40 2.78
C GLY A 580 -22.80 15.54 3.67
N THR A 581 -21.81 14.86 3.11
CA THR A 581 -20.83 14.01 3.84
C THR A 581 -19.59 14.77 4.30
N SER A 582 -19.37 15.99 3.79
CA SER A 582 -18.40 16.95 4.31
C SER A 582 -19.04 18.30 4.60
N THR A 583 -18.41 19.11 5.46
CA THR A 583 -18.85 20.47 5.80
C THR A 583 -18.08 21.52 4.98
N GLN A 584 -18.47 22.79 5.12
CA GLN A 584 -17.58 23.91 4.79
C GLN A 584 -16.38 23.96 5.75
N ASN A 585 -15.45 24.88 5.50
CA ASN A 585 -14.34 25.14 6.42
C ASN A 585 -14.85 25.39 7.84
N LEU A 586 -14.17 24.80 8.83
CA LEU A 586 -14.47 24.94 10.25
C LEU A 586 -13.64 26.05 10.92
N ALA A 587 -12.70 26.65 10.17
CA ALA A 587 -11.95 27.83 10.55
C ALA A 587 -11.87 28.83 9.40
N GLU A 588 -11.83 30.13 9.72
CA GLU A 588 -11.68 31.20 8.72
C GLU A 588 -10.24 31.29 8.16
N GLY A 589 -9.25 30.80 8.91
CA GLY A 589 -7.85 30.80 8.54
C GLY A 589 -6.94 30.34 9.69
N ASN A 590 -5.65 30.64 9.59
CA ASN A 590 -4.67 30.29 10.62
C ASN A 590 -4.89 31.08 11.92
N ALA A 591 -4.85 30.42 13.08
CA ALA A 591 -4.79 31.13 14.35
C ALA A 591 -3.50 31.96 14.49
N PRO A 592 -3.50 33.08 15.24
CA PRO A 592 -2.32 33.92 15.41
C PRO A 592 -1.09 33.14 15.88
N GLY A 593 0.02 33.27 15.14
CA GLY A 593 1.29 32.60 15.45
C GLY A 593 1.35 31.11 15.05
N ARG A 594 0.35 30.58 14.34
CA ARG A 594 0.36 29.21 13.81
C ARG A 594 0.46 29.22 12.28
N SER A 595 1.12 28.20 11.73
CA SER A 595 1.23 27.97 10.28
C SER A 595 0.06 27.19 9.68
N GLN A 596 -0.93 26.84 10.52
CA GLN A 596 -2.14 26.14 10.13
C GLN A 596 -3.29 26.51 11.09
N PRO A 597 -4.56 26.26 10.71
CA PRO A 597 -5.75 26.68 11.47
C PRO A 597 -5.80 26.27 12.94
#